data_AF-A0A1T4V7Z9-F1
#
_entry.id   AF-A0A1T4V7Z9-F1
#
_cell.length_a   1.000
_cell.length_b   1.000
_cell.length_c   1.000
_cell.angle_alpha   90.00
_cell.angle_beta   90.00
_cell.angle_gamma   90.00
#
_symmetry.space_group_name_H-M   'P 1'
#
loop_
_entity.id
_entity.type
_entity.pdbx_description
1 polymer ?
#
loop_
_entity_poly.entity_id
_entity_poly.type
_entity_poly.pdbx_seq_one_letter_code
_entity_poly.pdbx_strand_id
1 'polypeptide(L)'
;MKTCPECNTDVACTADSGTCWCMSYPPVLPVAESDNLACLCPSCLAKRVNSKLNDIYQDYTTDDLVRLAKPYAANTPLIEGIDYTQENGYMVLSAWYLLKRGKCCGNGCRHCPYGHASTNNANNVG
;
A
#
# COMPACT_ATOMS: atom_id res chain seq x y z
N MET A 1 -14.15 7.21 21.34
CA MET A 1 -14.41 6.52 20.06
C MET A 1 -14.53 7.58 18.98
N LYS A 2 -13.81 7.47 17.87
CA LYS A 2 -13.92 8.40 16.74
C LYS A 2 -14.60 7.68 15.58
N THR A 3 -15.28 8.41 14.72
CA THR A 3 -15.96 7.86 13.55
C THR A 3 -15.14 8.15 12.30
N CYS A 4 -14.94 7.13 11.46
CA CYS A 4 -14.25 7.29 10.18
C CYS A 4 -15.12 8.13 9.23
N PRO A 5 -14.63 9.27 8.70
CA PRO A 5 -15.44 10.17 7.87
C PRO A 5 -15.81 9.59 6.50
N GLU A 6 -15.11 8.54 6.06
CA GLU A 6 -15.31 7.92 4.75
C GLU A 6 -16.43 6.87 4.73
N CYS A 7 -16.65 6.19 5.86
CA CYS A 7 -17.55 5.02 5.92
C CYS A 7 -18.45 4.99 7.16
N ASN A 8 -18.30 5.97 8.06
CA ASN A 8 -19.03 6.08 9.32
C ASN A 8 -18.81 4.92 10.31
N THR A 9 -17.82 4.05 10.09
CA THR A 9 -17.45 3.00 11.06
C THR A 9 -16.69 3.60 12.23
N ASP A 10 -16.93 3.07 13.43
CA ASP A 10 -16.17 3.41 14.62
C ASP A 10 -14.72 2.94 14.50
N VAL A 11 -13.79 3.85 14.81
CA VAL A 11 -12.36 3.58 14.83
C VAL A 11 -11.77 3.90 16.21
N ALA A 12 -11.05 2.92 16.75
CA ALA A 12 -10.10 3.13 17.82
C ALA A 12 -8.78 3.60 17.20
N CYS A 13 -8.59 4.91 17.09
CA CYS A 13 -7.29 5.48 16.77
C CYS A 13 -6.58 5.83 18.08
N THR A 14 -5.69 4.96 18.52
CA THR A 14 -4.95 5.10 19.78
C THR A 14 -3.55 5.64 19.50
N ALA A 15 -3.47 6.88 19.04
CA ALA A 15 -2.18 7.58 18.91
C ALA A 15 -1.46 7.69 20.28
N ASP A 16 -2.22 7.66 21.37
CA ASP A 16 -1.73 7.86 22.75
C ASP A 16 -1.17 6.58 23.40
N SER A 17 -1.37 5.39 22.82
CA SER A 17 -0.98 4.10 23.45
C SER A 17 0.38 3.55 22.98
N GLY A 18 1.15 4.33 22.21
CA GLY A 18 2.49 3.98 21.75
C GLY A 18 2.56 2.94 20.61
N THR A 19 1.44 2.39 20.15
CA THR A 19 1.37 1.46 19.01
C THR A 19 0.18 1.82 18.11
N CYS A 20 0.44 2.59 17.04
CA CYS A 20 -0.58 2.87 16.01
C CYS A 20 -0.42 1.90 14.84
N TRP A 21 -1.49 1.17 14.52
CA TRP A 21 -1.57 0.33 13.32
C TRP A 21 -1.30 1.13 12.03
N CYS A 22 -1.57 2.44 12.03
CA CYS A 22 -1.32 3.34 10.92
C CYS A 22 0.17 3.44 10.53
N MET A 23 1.08 3.19 11.48
CA MET A 23 2.53 3.22 11.21
C MET A 23 3.00 2.05 10.34
N SER A 24 2.19 1.01 10.23
CA SER A 24 2.45 -0.11 9.31
C SER A 24 2.11 0.22 7.85
N TYR A 25 1.48 1.36 7.59
CA TYR A 25 1.13 1.83 6.25
C TYR A 25 2.24 2.70 5.66
N PRO A 26 2.44 2.68 4.33
CA PRO A 26 3.37 3.58 3.64
C PRO A 26 2.98 5.06 3.82
N PRO A 27 3.92 5.97 4.17
CA PRO A 27 3.68 7.40 4.34
C PRO A 27 3.67 8.11 2.98
N VAL A 28 2.78 7.67 2.09
CA VAL A 28 2.66 8.20 0.72
C VAL A 28 1.60 9.30 0.58
N LEU A 29 0.81 9.52 1.62
CA LEU A 29 -0.19 10.59 1.66
C LEU A 29 0.47 11.94 1.98
N PRO A 30 -0.03 13.05 1.43
CA PRO A 30 0.54 14.37 1.68
C PRO A 30 0.48 14.76 3.16
N VAL A 31 1.54 15.40 3.64
CA VAL A 31 1.58 16.06 4.95
C VAL A 31 0.90 17.42 4.78
N ALA A 32 -0.42 17.47 4.75
CA ALA A 32 -1.14 18.73 4.60
C ALA A 32 -1.64 19.23 5.96
N GLU A 33 -1.34 20.50 6.28
CA GLU A 33 -1.86 21.20 7.47
C GLU A 33 -3.37 21.50 7.39
N SER A 34 -3.98 21.30 6.22
CA SER A 34 -5.39 21.66 5.92
C SER A 34 -6.29 20.49 5.52
N ASP A 35 -5.74 19.33 5.20
CA ASP A 35 -6.57 18.18 4.88
C ASP A 35 -6.92 17.50 6.18
N ASN A 36 -8.21 17.41 6.49
CA ASN A 36 -8.77 16.62 7.57
C ASN A 36 -8.00 15.30 7.72
N LEU A 37 -6.98 15.27 8.59
CA LEU A 37 -6.26 14.09 9.07
C LEU A 37 -7.19 13.37 10.05
N ALA A 38 -8.42 13.19 9.61
CA ALA A 38 -9.45 12.46 10.29
C ALA A 38 -8.94 11.03 10.45
N CYS A 39 -9.26 10.44 11.60
CA CYS A 39 -8.93 9.07 11.88
C CYS A 39 -9.67 8.17 10.88
N LEU A 40 -9.01 7.82 9.78
CA LEU A 40 -9.52 6.82 8.86
C LEU A 40 -9.48 5.46 9.56
N CYS A 41 -10.50 4.64 9.34
CA CYS A 41 -10.40 3.24 9.70
C CYS A 41 -9.36 2.52 8.81
N PRO A 42 -8.85 1.34 9.20
CA PRO A 42 -7.85 0.61 8.43
C PRO A 42 -8.19 0.40 6.95
N SER A 43 -9.44 0.03 6.64
CA SER A 43 -9.86 -0.22 5.25
C SER A 43 -9.90 1.05 4.40
N CYS A 44 -10.38 2.17 4.96
CA CYS A 44 -10.37 3.45 4.26
C CYS A 44 -8.95 4.01 4.10
N LEU A 45 -8.07 3.82 5.09
CA LEU A 45 -6.66 4.19 4.96
C LEU A 45 -5.99 3.35 3.87
N ALA A 46 -6.21 2.03 3.86
CA ALA A 46 -5.69 1.14 2.84
C ALA A 46 -6.11 1.59 1.45
N LYS A 47 -7.41 1.92 1.26
CA LYS A 47 -7.94 2.40 -0.02
C LYS A 47 -7.25 3.69 -0.48
N ARG A 48 -7.10 4.69 0.39
CA ARG A 48 -6.44 5.96 0.04
C ARG A 48 -4.95 5.78 -0.26
N VAL A 49 -4.25 5.04 0.57
CA VAL A 49 -2.81 4.73 0.37
C VAL A 49 -2.62 3.95 -0.92
N ASN A 50 -3.43 2.92 -1.20
CA ASN A 50 -3.32 2.13 -2.42
C ASN A 50 -3.61 2.98 -3.68
N SER A 51 -4.61 3.87 -3.62
CA SER A 51 -4.84 4.83 -4.70
C SER A 51 -3.62 5.69 -4.96
N LYS A 52 -2.95 6.17 -3.90
CA LYS A 52 -1.76 7.01 -4.06
C LYS A 52 -0.53 6.24 -4.53
N LEU A 53 -0.40 4.99 -4.11
CA LEU A 53 0.64 4.08 -4.61
C LEU A 53 0.50 3.88 -6.12
N ASN A 54 -0.72 3.76 -6.65
CA ASN A 54 -0.94 3.64 -8.10
C ASN A 54 -0.41 4.84 -8.87
N ASP A 55 -0.57 6.07 -8.36
CA ASP A 55 0.05 7.26 -8.98
C ASP A 55 1.57 7.15 -8.95
N ILE A 56 2.13 6.83 -7.78
CA ILE A 56 3.59 6.71 -7.56
C ILE A 56 4.20 5.64 -8.46
N TYR A 57 3.49 4.56 -8.75
CA TYR A 57 4.01 3.50 -9.62
C TYR A 57 4.26 3.95 -11.06
N GLN A 58 3.54 4.98 -11.52
CA GLN A 58 3.71 5.53 -12.86
C GLN A 58 4.84 6.57 -12.92
N ASP A 59 5.09 7.25 -11.81
CA ASP A 59 6.01 8.39 -11.76
C ASP A 59 7.46 8.01 -11.41
N TYR A 60 7.70 6.81 -10.87
CA TYR A 60 9.00 6.41 -10.31
C TYR A 60 9.54 5.10 -10.89
N THR A 61 10.86 4.96 -10.94
CA THR A 61 11.50 3.72 -11.41
C THR A 61 11.27 2.57 -10.45
N THR A 62 11.37 1.33 -10.93
CA THR A 62 11.23 0.15 -10.07
C THR A 62 12.22 0.15 -8.89
N ASP A 63 13.45 0.63 -9.07
CA ASP A 63 14.45 0.71 -8.00
C ASP A 63 14.06 1.75 -6.92
N ASP A 64 13.50 2.89 -7.33
CA ASP A 64 12.96 3.89 -6.40
C ASP A 64 11.80 3.32 -5.59
N LEU A 65 10.91 2.57 -6.25
CA LEU A 65 9.77 1.90 -5.62
C LEU A 65 10.22 0.79 -4.65
N VAL A 66 11.26 0.02 -4.99
CA VAL A 66 11.86 -0.95 -4.08
C VAL A 66 12.47 -0.26 -2.88
N ARG A 67 13.17 0.86 -3.07
CA ARG A 67 13.75 1.67 -1.97
C ARG A 67 12.65 2.19 -1.03
N LEU A 68 11.52 2.64 -1.59
CA LEU A 68 10.34 3.07 -0.83
C LEU A 68 9.72 1.92 -0.01
N ALA A 69 9.63 0.72 -0.59
CA ALA A 69 9.00 -0.44 0.05
C ALA A 69 9.90 -1.17 1.06
N LYS A 70 11.22 -1.07 0.93
CA LYS A 70 12.21 -1.81 1.73
C LYS A 70 12.03 -1.70 3.27
N PRO A 71 11.69 -0.52 3.86
CA PRO A 71 11.47 -0.41 5.30
C PRO A 71 10.31 -1.30 5.81
N TYR A 72 9.38 -1.67 4.93
CA TYR A 72 8.18 -2.43 5.25
C TYR A 72 8.36 -3.94 5.04
N ALA A 73 9.54 -4.41 4.63
CA ALA A 73 9.79 -5.81 4.28
C ALA A 73 9.47 -6.81 5.41
N ALA A 74 9.64 -6.39 6.67
CA ALA A 74 9.37 -7.19 7.85
C ALA A 74 7.97 -6.95 8.47
N ASN A 75 7.10 -6.17 7.81
CA ASN A 75 5.78 -5.89 8.36
C ASN A 75 4.92 -7.15 8.43
N THR A 76 4.48 -7.46 9.65
CA THR A 76 3.51 -8.51 9.94
C THR A 76 2.48 -7.98 10.94
N PRO A 77 1.18 -8.29 10.78
CA PRO A 77 0.60 -9.07 9.69
C PRO A 77 0.57 -8.30 8.36
N LEU A 78 0.31 -9.01 7.26
CA LEU A 78 0.08 -8.37 5.95
C LEU A 78 -1.22 -7.57 5.98
N ILE A 79 -1.23 -6.43 5.29
CA ILE A 79 -2.36 -5.51 5.28
C ILE A 79 -3.21 -5.78 4.02
N GLU A 80 -4.46 -6.20 4.20
CA GLU A 80 -5.41 -6.31 3.08
C GLU A 80 -5.69 -4.93 2.45
N GLY A 81 -5.75 -4.88 1.13
CA GLY A 81 -5.88 -3.65 0.35
C GLY A 81 -4.55 -2.91 0.12
N ILE A 82 -3.45 -3.32 0.77
CA ILE A 82 -2.10 -2.81 0.55
C ILE A 82 -1.18 -3.91 0.05
N ASP A 83 -1.05 -5.01 0.80
CA ASP A 83 -0.17 -6.13 0.49
C ASP A 83 -0.84 -7.21 -0.37
N TYR A 84 -2.15 -7.37 -0.22
CA TYR A 84 -2.94 -8.35 -0.96
C TYR A 84 -4.41 -7.96 -0.99
N THR A 85 -5.18 -8.60 -1.86
CA THR A 85 -6.65 -8.60 -1.90
C THR A 85 -7.18 -10.03 -1.78
N GLN A 86 -8.36 -10.21 -1.20
CA GLN A 86 -9.07 -11.49 -1.25
C GLN A 86 -9.97 -11.52 -2.49
N GLU A 87 -9.70 -12.42 -3.43
CA GLU A 87 -10.48 -12.61 -4.65
C GLU A 87 -10.88 -14.08 -4.78
N ASN A 88 -12.18 -14.38 -4.78
CA ASN A 88 -12.72 -15.75 -4.91
C ASN A 88 -12.14 -16.75 -3.90
N GLY A 89 -11.84 -16.30 -2.68
CA GLY A 89 -11.22 -17.14 -1.63
C GLY A 89 -9.70 -17.31 -1.75
N TYR A 90 -9.06 -16.67 -2.74
CA TYR A 90 -7.62 -16.65 -2.91
C TYR A 90 -7.02 -15.32 -2.49
N MET A 91 -5.82 -15.39 -1.89
CA MET A 91 -4.99 -14.22 -1.60
C MET A 91 -4.24 -13.82 -2.87
N VAL A 92 -4.56 -12.64 -3.40
CA VAL A 92 -3.91 -12.06 -4.59
C VAL A 92 -2.93 -10.99 -4.13
N LEU A 93 -1.64 -11.25 -4.29
CA LEU A 93 -0.57 -10.35 -3.86
C LEU A 93 -0.54 -9.07 -4.71
N SER A 94 -0.32 -7.93 -4.06
CA SER A 94 -0.21 -6.62 -4.71
C SER A 94 1.20 -6.34 -5.22
N ALA A 95 1.33 -5.30 -6.05
CA ALA A 95 2.61 -4.76 -6.45
C ALA A 95 3.45 -4.31 -5.24
N TRP A 96 2.83 -3.66 -4.25
CA TRP A 96 3.50 -3.23 -3.02
C TRP A 96 4.16 -4.40 -2.29
N TYR A 97 3.44 -5.51 -2.12
CA TYR A 97 4.00 -6.70 -1.48
C TYR A 97 5.17 -7.29 -2.26
N LEU A 98 5.10 -7.27 -3.58
CA LEU A 98 6.21 -7.74 -4.43
C LEU A 98 7.42 -6.79 -4.36
N LEU A 99 7.20 -5.47 -4.29
CA LEU A 99 8.26 -4.47 -4.07
C LEU A 99 8.95 -4.67 -2.72
N LYS A 100 8.21 -4.99 -1.65
CA LYS A 100 8.79 -5.32 -0.33
C LYS A 100 9.76 -6.50 -0.37
N ARG A 101 9.56 -7.46 -1.30
CA ARG A 101 10.50 -8.58 -1.51
C ARG A 101 11.81 -8.15 -2.17
N GLY A 102 11.80 -7.01 -2.87
CA GLY A 102 12.97 -6.36 -3.43
C GLY A 102 13.60 -7.01 -4.67
N LYS A 103 13.03 -8.10 -5.20
CA LYS A 103 13.49 -8.72 -6.45
C LYS A 103 12.37 -9.42 -7.22
N CYS A 104 12.48 -9.43 -8.55
CA CYS A 104 11.64 -10.24 -9.42
C CYS A 104 11.98 -11.73 -9.27
N CYS A 105 10.96 -12.59 -9.26
CA CYS A 105 11.13 -14.05 -9.18
C CYS A 105 10.97 -14.76 -10.53
N GLY A 106 10.56 -14.06 -11.59
CA GLY A 106 10.37 -14.64 -12.93
C GLY A 106 9.07 -15.41 -13.15
N ASN A 107 8.15 -15.45 -12.18
CA ASN A 107 6.92 -16.25 -12.24
C ASN A 107 5.75 -15.60 -12.99
N GLY A 108 5.94 -14.44 -13.62
CA GLY A 108 4.86 -13.77 -14.35
C GLY A 108 3.66 -13.41 -13.46
N CYS A 109 3.89 -12.85 -12.27
CA CYS A 109 2.83 -12.44 -11.36
C CYS A 109 1.90 -11.37 -11.98
N ARG A 110 0.59 -11.48 -11.74
CA ARG A 110 -0.42 -10.53 -12.25
C ARG A 110 -0.04 -9.06 -11.97
N HIS A 111 0.27 -8.73 -10.71
CA HIS A 111 0.63 -7.36 -10.30
C HIS A 111 2.16 -7.15 -10.21
N CYS A 112 2.95 -7.74 -11.12
CA CYS A 112 4.40 -7.66 -11.07
C CYS A 112 4.91 -6.22 -11.28
N PRO A 113 5.60 -5.61 -10.30
CA PRO A 113 6.06 -4.23 -10.43
C PRO A 113 7.28 -4.06 -11.37
N TYR A 114 7.95 -5.17 -11.72
CA TYR A 114 9.15 -5.18 -12.57
C TYR A 114 8.83 -5.20 -14.08
N GLY A 115 7.53 -5.16 -14.43
CA GLY A 115 7.05 -5.37 -15.80
C GLY A 115 7.09 -6.83 -16.24
N HIS A 116 6.22 -7.18 -17.19
CA HIS A 116 6.37 -8.38 -18.01
C HIS A 116 7.15 -7.96 -19.25
N ALA A 117 8.09 -8.79 -19.72
CA ALA A 117 8.84 -8.53 -20.94
C ALA A 117 7.90 -8.56 -22.17
N SER A 118 7.13 -7.48 -22.37
CA SER A 118 6.28 -7.23 -23.53
C SER A 118 5.93 -5.74 -23.55
N THR A 119 6.66 -4.99 -24.38
CA THR A 119 6.52 -3.55 -24.72
C THR A 119 7.34 -2.53 -23.90
N ASN A 120 8.00 -1.63 -24.65
CA ASN A 120 9.05 -0.69 -24.24
C ASN A 120 8.52 0.50 -23.42
N ASN A 121 8.04 0.27 -22.21
CA ASN A 121 7.97 1.32 -21.19
C ASN A 121 8.24 0.70 -19.81
N ALA A 122 9.24 1.25 -19.11
CA ALA A 122 9.58 0.81 -17.76
C ALA A 122 8.43 1.21 -16.83
N ASN A 123 7.95 0.25 -16.03
CA ASN A 123 6.84 0.35 -15.07
C ASN A 123 5.43 0.05 -15.63
N ASN A 124 5.17 -1.23 -15.95
CA ASN A 124 3.81 -1.73 -16.19
C ASN A 124 3.18 -2.23 -14.89
N VAL A 125 3.01 -1.36 -13.88
CA VAL A 125 2.25 -1.69 -12.68
C VAL A 125 0.77 -1.45 -12.98
N GLY A 126 0.14 -2.44 -13.62
CA GLY A 126 -1.30 -2.48 -13.94
C GLY A 126 -2.01 -3.59 -13.19
#